data_AF-A0A3S3PAB0-F1
#
_entry.id   AF-A0A3S3PAB0-F1
#
_cell.length_a   1.000
_cell.length_b   1.000
_cell.length_c   1.000
_cell.angle_alpha   90.00
_cell.angle_beta   90.00
_cell.angle_gamma   90.00
#
_symmetry.space_group_name_H-M   'P 1'
#
loop_
_entity.id
_entity.type
_entity.pdbx_description
1 polymer ?
#
loop_
_entity_poly.entity_id
_entity_poly.type
_entity_poly.pdbx_seq_one_letter_code
_entity_poly.pdbx_strand_id
1 'polypeptide(L)'
;MPQENVSDPTPATTPADPKAPSDTTAPNPPSVDTVTGNPDTGYTVGGKGEPGSTITIKNPATGEILGTTIVDQDGNYSIKLPMGVKPGTQLSATSTDAAGNVSDPTDFIIPVLTSGMAIGNSGDNMGGKYFSSGKLPATNGAETGWLGVIGTVILSLLGSLLFWRKNKKEDES
;
A
#
# COMPACT_ATOMS: atom_id res chain seq x y z
N MET A 1 79.53 -8.68 39.45
CA MET A 1 78.80 -7.78 38.54
C MET A 1 77.34 -8.25 38.57
N PRO A 2 76.35 -7.43 38.95
CA PRO A 2 74.95 -7.86 38.82
C PRO A 2 74.57 -7.84 37.33
N GLN A 3 73.84 -8.88 36.92
CA GLN A 3 73.33 -9.02 35.56
C GLN A 3 72.08 -8.15 35.43
N GLU A 4 72.07 -7.24 34.46
CA GLU A 4 70.93 -6.35 34.22
C GLU A 4 69.79 -7.15 33.60
N ASN A 5 68.68 -7.29 34.33
CA ASN A 5 67.49 -7.94 33.83
C ASN A 5 66.68 -6.93 33.02
N VAL A 6 66.91 -6.91 31.71
CA VAL A 6 66.11 -6.09 30.78
C VAL A 6 65.08 -7.01 30.14
N SER A 7 63.80 -6.80 30.42
CA SER A 7 62.70 -7.50 29.75
C SER A 7 62.46 -6.87 28.37
N ASP A 8 62.31 -7.71 27.35
CA ASP A 8 61.92 -7.26 26.00
C ASP A 8 60.54 -6.58 26.03
N PRO A 9 60.30 -5.55 25.19
CA PRO A 9 58.98 -4.93 25.09
C PRO A 9 57.98 -5.92 24.48
N THR A 10 56.87 -6.15 25.18
CA THR A 10 55.72 -6.87 24.62
C THR A 10 55.14 -6.06 23.45
N PRO A 11 55.01 -6.62 22.23
CA PRO A 11 54.29 -5.93 21.18
C PRO A 11 52.82 -5.77 21.60
N ALA A 12 52.37 -4.54 21.77
CA ALA A 12 50.97 -4.24 22.00
C ALA A 12 50.22 -4.47 20.69
N THR A 13 49.47 -5.57 20.60
CA THR A 13 48.39 -5.66 19.62
C THR A 13 47.21 -4.89 20.18
N THR A 14 46.84 -3.79 19.52
CA THR A 14 45.56 -3.12 19.77
C THR A 14 44.46 -4.19 19.63
N PRO A 15 43.61 -4.41 20.66
CA PRO A 15 42.45 -5.27 20.51
C PRO A 15 41.64 -4.77 19.32
N ALA A 16 41.23 -5.67 18.43
CA ALA A 16 40.24 -5.32 17.41
C ALA A 16 39.02 -4.72 18.14
N ASP A 17 38.59 -3.54 17.70
CA ASP A 17 37.35 -2.93 18.19
C ASP A 17 36.22 -3.95 18.01
N PRO A 18 35.41 -4.27 19.05
CA PRO A 18 34.29 -5.16 18.89
C PRO A 18 33.38 -4.61 17.79
N LYS A 19 33.31 -5.32 16.66
CA LYS A 19 32.36 -4.99 15.59
C LYS A 19 30.98 -4.89 16.23
N ALA A 20 30.35 -3.72 16.13
CA ALA A 20 28.98 -3.50 16.59
C ALA A 20 28.09 -4.63 16.04
N PRO A 21 27.10 -5.11 16.83
CA PRO A 21 26.22 -6.18 16.38
C PRO A 21 25.55 -5.79 15.05
N SER A 22 25.43 -6.75 14.14
CA SER A 22 24.67 -6.55 12.90
C SER A 22 23.22 -6.23 13.23
N ASP A 23 22.62 -5.28 12.51
CA ASP A 23 21.19 -5.00 12.62
C ASP A 23 20.39 -6.13 11.98
N THR A 24 19.47 -6.70 12.75
CA THR A 24 18.59 -7.80 12.34
C THR A 24 17.12 -7.41 12.37
N THR A 25 16.82 -6.12 12.55
CA THR A 25 15.44 -5.64 12.70
C THR A 25 14.86 -5.36 11.33
N ALA A 26 13.78 -6.04 10.97
CA ALA A 26 13.09 -5.74 9.73
C ALA A 26 12.40 -4.36 9.79
N PRO A 27 12.37 -3.62 8.66
CA PRO A 27 11.60 -2.40 8.58
C PRO A 27 10.09 -2.68 8.64
N ASN A 28 9.29 -1.66 8.96
CA ASN A 28 7.84 -1.79 8.87
C ASN A 28 7.39 -2.06 7.41
N PRO A 29 6.29 -2.81 7.22
CA PRO A 29 5.74 -3.04 5.89
C PRO A 29 5.34 -1.71 5.21
N PRO A 30 5.62 -1.54 3.91
CA PRO A 30 5.25 -0.33 3.19
C PRO A 30 3.73 -0.24 2.99
N SER A 31 3.17 0.95 3.02
CA SER A 31 1.76 1.18 2.63
C SER A 31 1.65 1.45 1.14
N VAL A 32 0.53 1.05 0.53
CA VAL A 32 0.16 1.38 -0.85
C VAL A 32 -1.08 2.27 -0.80
N ASP A 33 -0.91 3.55 -1.12
CA ASP A 33 -1.98 4.55 -1.03
C ASP A 33 -2.69 4.75 -2.37
N THR A 34 -1.95 4.66 -3.48
CA THR A 34 -2.47 4.93 -4.82
C THR A 34 -1.94 3.95 -5.85
N VAL A 35 -2.81 3.53 -6.76
CA VAL A 35 -2.44 2.80 -7.97
C VAL A 35 -3.19 3.45 -9.13
N THR A 36 -2.47 4.04 -10.08
CA THR A 36 -3.07 4.80 -11.19
C THR A 36 -2.43 4.41 -12.51
N GLY A 37 -3.15 4.49 -13.62
CA GLY A 37 -2.65 4.09 -14.94
C GLY A 37 -3.53 3.06 -15.62
N ASN A 38 -2.98 2.37 -16.61
CA ASN A 38 -3.70 1.40 -17.44
C ASN A 38 -2.70 0.33 -17.99
N PRO A 39 -3.18 -0.81 -18.51
CA PRO A 39 -2.28 -1.88 -18.95
C PRO A 39 -1.42 -1.51 -20.17
N ASP A 40 -1.85 -0.54 -20.98
CA ASP A 40 -1.16 -0.11 -22.20
C ASP A 40 0.05 0.80 -21.89
N THR A 41 -0.07 1.68 -20.90
CA THR A 41 0.98 2.63 -20.50
C THR A 41 1.75 2.22 -19.25
N GLY A 42 1.27 1.20 -18.54
CA GLY A 42 1.73 0.80 -17.21
C GLY A 42 1.00 1.52 -16.07
N TYR A 43 1.24 1.05 -14.85
CA TYR A 43 0.66 1.60 -13.62
C TYR A 43 1.73 2.32 -12.80
N THR A 44 1.34 3.37 -12.09
CA THR A 44 2.15 4.04 -11.08
C THR A 44 1.57 3.70 -9.71
N VAL A 45 2.40 3.09 -8.86
CA VAL A 45 2.08 2.73 -7.49
C VAL A 45 2.75 3.73 -6.57
N GLY A 46 1.96 4.48 -5.81
CA GLY A 46 2.42 5.43 -4.81
C GLY A 46 2.06 4.98 -3.41
N GLY A 47 2.96 5.25 -2.46
CA GLY A 47 2.74 4.84 -1.09
C GLY A 47 3.71 5.46 -0.09
N LYS A 48 3.76 4.86 1.10
CA LYS A 48 4.69 5.21 2.17
C LYS A 48 5.55 4.04 2.61
N GLY A 49 6.79 4.33 2.98
CA GLY A 49 7.72 3.34 3.52
C GLY A 49 8.69 3.96 4.49
N GLU A 50 9.63 3.16 4.97
CA GLU A 50 10.71 3.65 5.81
C GLU A 50 11.72 4.44 4.96
N PRO A 51 12.08 5.69 5.34
CA PRO A 51 13.02 6.51 4.59
C PRO A 51 14.36 5.84 4.32
N GLY A 52 14.81 5.88 3.07
CA GLY A 52 16.07 5.27 2.65
C GLY A 52 16.02 3.75 2.45
N SER A 53 14.92 3.09 2.81
CA SER A 53 14.70 1.67 2.52
C SER A 53 14.25 1.47 1.06
N THR A 54 14.47 0.27 0.53
CA THR A 54 14.15 -0.10 -0.86
C THR A 54 12.82 -0.81 -0.92
N ILE A 55 11.84 -0.26 -1.64
CA ILE A 55 10.57 -0.91 -1.94
C ILE A 55 10.72 -1.81 -3.16
N THR A 56 10.25 -3.05 -3.05
CA THR A 56 10.17 -4.01 -4.15
C THR A 56 8.72 -4.44 -4.36
N ILE A 57 8.21 -4.26 -5.58
CA ILE A 57 6.90 -4.77 -5.99
C ILE A 57 7.09 -6.01 -6.84
N LYS A 58 6.43 -7.11 -6.46
CA LYS A 58 6.47 -8.38 -7.17
C LYS A 58 5.09 -8.98 -7.38
N ASN A 59 4.99 -9.85 -8.39
CA ASN A 59 3.85 -10.72 -8.57
C ASN A 59 4.04 -11.99 -7.72
N PRO A 60 3.26 -12.23 -6.65
CA PRO A 60 3.42 -13.39 -5.79
C PRO A 60 3.11 -14.72 -6.49
N ALA A 61 2.32 -14.71 -7.58
CA ALA A 61 1.99 -15.92 -8.32
C ALA A 61 3.12 -16.39 -9.24
N THR A 62 3.90 -15.47 -9.79
CA THR A 62 5.01 -15.79 -10.72
C THR A 62 6.39 -15.60 -10.10
N GLY A 63 6.50 -14.86 -9.00
CA GLY A 63 7.76 -14.43 -8.40
C GLY A 63 8.46 -13.29 -9.15
N GLU A 64 7.84 -12.76 -10.21
CA GLU A 64 8.44 -11.71 -11.05
C GLU A 64 8.48 -10.37 -10.31
N ILE A 65 9.65 -9.70 -10.33
CA ILE A 65 9.81 -8.34 -9.82
C ILE A 65 9.35 -7.37 -10.90
N LEU A 66 8.33 -6.58 -10.58
CA LEU A 66 7.72 -5.62 -11.51
C LEU A 66 8.29 -4.21 -11.35
N GLY A 67 8.89 -3.91 -10.20
CA GLY A 67 9.54 -2.63 -9.98
C GLY A 67 10.21 -2.52 -8.63
N THR A 68 11.19 -1.61 -8.54
CA THR A 68 11.88 -1.25 -7.31
C THR A 68 12.07 0.26 -7.24
N THR A 69 12.09 0.82 -6.03
CA THR A 69 12.52 2.21 -5.80
C THR A 69 13.05 2.38 -4.38
N ILE A 70 13.77 3.46 -4.14
CA ILE A 70 14.14 3.91 -2.79
C ILE A 70 13.05 4.85 -2.28
N VAL A 71 12.70 4.71 -0.99
CA VAL A 71 11.81 5.65 -0.29
C VAL A 71 12.57 6.95 -0.01
N ASP A 72 11.95 8.09 -0.31
CA ASP A 72 12.54 9.39 -0.01
C ASP A 72 12.61 9.69 1.51
N GLN A 73 13.25 10.81 1.86
CA GLN A 73 13.45 11.20 3.26
C GLN A 73 12.15 11.56 3.99
N ASP A 74 11.10 11.93 3.25
CA ASP A 74 9.76 12.21 3.77
C ASP A 74 8.93 10.92 3.95
N GLY A 75 9.48 9.76 3.56
CA GLY A 75 8.84 8.46 3.68
C GLY A 75 7.89 8.14 2.52
N ASN A 76 7.97 8.89 1.42
CA ASN A 76 7.14 8.68 0.24
C ASN A 76 7.88 7.87 -0.83
N TYR A 77 7.11 7.17 -1.68
CA TYR A 77 7.66 6.49 -2.85
C TYR A 77 6.66 6.45 -4.01
N SER A 78 7.19 6.34 -5.23
CA SER A 78 6.41 6.16 -6.46
C SER A 78 7.13 5.22 -7.42
N ILE A 79 6.52 4.08 -7.74
CA ILE A 79 7.07 3.05 -8.64
C ILE A 79 6.21 2.99 -9.91
N LYS A 80 6.85 3.09 -11.08
CA LYS A 80 6.20 2.81 -12.36
C LYS A 80 6.37 1.33 -12.72
N LEU A 81 5.27 0.60 -12.76
CA LEU A 81 5.20 -0.79 -13.24
C LEU A 81 5.20 -0.84 -14.78
N PRO A 82 5.73 -1.93 -15.37
CA PRO A 82 5.73 -2.11 -16.82
C PRO A 82 4.32 -2.25 -17.40
N MET A 83 4.23 -2.10 -18.73
CA MET A 83 3.03 -2.43 -19.48
C MET A 83 2.72 -3.94 -19.40
N GLY A 84 1.46 -4.31 -19.60
CA GLY A 84 1.03 -5.72 -19.64
C GLY A 84 0.60 -6.30 -18.28
N VAL A 85 0.75 -5.56 -17.18
CA VAL A 85 0.16 -5.94 -15.89
C VAL A 85 -1.37 -5.90 -16.01
N LYS A 86 -2.04 -7.02 -15.76
CA LYS A 86 -3.50 -7.13 -15.96
C LYS A 86 -4.28 -6.43 -14.84
N PRO A 87 -5.38 -5.71 -15.15
CA PRO A 87 -6.31 -5.25 -14.12
C PRO A 87 -6.82 -6.40 -13.25
N GLY A 88 -6.99 -6.18 -11.95
CA GLY A 88 -7.39 -7.21 -10.98
C GLY A 88 -6.27 -8.16 -10.53
N THR A 89 -5.04 -7.97 -11.00
CA THR A 89 -3.89 -8.78 -10.54
C THR A 89 -3.53 -8.42 -9.10
N GLN A 90 -3.32 -9.43 -8.25
CA GLN A 90 -2.75 -9.27 -6.92
C GLN A 90 -1.23 -9.15 -6.99
N LEU A 91 -0.70 -8.09 -6.40
CA LEU A 91 0.73 -7.81 -6.28
C LEU A 91 1.10 -7.64 -4.82
N SER A 92 2.40 -7.71 -4.54
CA SER A 92 2.95 -7.64 -3.19
C SER A 92 4.10 -6.65 -3.14
N ALA A 93 4.10 -5.76 -2.16
CA ALA A 93 5.15 -4.79 -1.88
C ALA A 93 5.90 -5.13 -0.59
N THR A 94 7.23 -5.11 -0.62
CA THR A 94 8.09 -5.31 0.56
C THR A 94 9.10 -4.18 0.67
N SER A 95 9.51 -3.83 1.88
CA SER A 95 10.60 -2.87 2.15
C SER A 95 11.86 -3.62 2.58
N THR A 96 13.02 -3.20 2.11
CA THR A 96 14.34 -3.73 2.50
C THR A 96 15.21 -2.60 3.03
N ASP A 97 15.70 -2.72 4.26
CA ASP A 97 16.57 -1.71 4.88
C ASP A 97 18.02 -1.76 4.34
N ALA A 98 18.87 -0.85 4.84
CA ALA A 98 20.28 -0.80 4.46
C ALA A 98 21.13 -1.98 5.00
N ALA A 99 20.65 -2.67 6.04
CA ALA A 99 21.27 -3.87 6.60
C ALA A 99 20.85 -5.15 5.84
N GLY A 100 19.85 -5.07 4.96
CA GLY A 100 19.30 -6.16 4.16
C GLY A 100 18.12 -6.89 4.81
N ASN A 101 17.56 -6.39 5.92
CA ASN A 101 16.37 -7.00 6.51
C ASN A 101 15.13 -6.63 5.68
N VAL A 102 14.21 -7.59 5.53
CA VAL A 102 13.01 -7.45 4.67
C VAL A 102 11.76 -7.41 5.55
N SER A 103 10.86 -6.46 5.27
CA SER A 103 9.57 -6.35 5.95
C SER A 103 8.62 -7.49 5.62
N ASP A 104 7.53 -7.58 6.39
CA ASP A 104 6.34 -8.29 5.95
C ASP A 104 5.81 -7.72 4.61
N PRO A 105 5.15 -8.54 3.78
CA PRO A 105 4.55 -8.11 2.53
C PRO A 105 3.27 -7.30 2.76
N THR A 106 3.04 -6.31 1.89
CA THR A 106 1.77 -5.61 1.74
C THR A 106 1.16 -5.95 0.39
N ASP A 107 0.06 -6.68 0.43
CA ASP A 107 -0.66 -7.10 -0.77
C ASP A 107 -1.65 -6.04 -1.23
N PHE A 108 -1.74 -5.84 -2.54
CA PHE A 108 -2.69 -4.91 -3.15
C PHE A 108 -3.15 -5.42 -4.51
N ILE A 109 -4.26 -4.86 -5.01
CA ILE A 109 -4.87 -5.26 -6.29
C ILE A 109 -4.73 -4.12 -7.28
N ILE A 110 -4.31 -4.42 -8.50
CA ILE A 110 -4.36 -3.46 -9.60
C ILE A 110 -5.82 -3.10 -9.89
N PRO A 111 -6.20 -1.81 -9.88
CA PRO A 111 -7.58 -1.40 -10.12
C PRO A 111 -8.14 -2.01 -11.40
N VAL A 112 -9.35 -2.57 -11.31
CA VAL A 112 -10.07 -2.95 -12.51
C VAL A 112 -10.44 -1.70 -13.26
N LEU A 113 -10.03 -1.60 -14.52
CA LEU A 113 -10.58 -0.61 -15.42
C LEU A 113 -12.00 -1.09 -15.72
N THR A 114 -12.99 -0.53 -15.02
CA THR A 114 -14.33 -0.47 -15.58
C THR A 114 -14.20 0.45 -16.79
N SER A 115 -13.80 -0.12 -17.94
CA SER A 115 -14.08 0.52 -19.22
C SER A 115 -15.55 0.87 -19.14
N GLY A 116 -15.85 2.17 -19.17
CA GLY A 116 -17.22 2.59 -19.10
C GLY A 116 -18.00 1.80 -20.14
N MET A 117 -18.92 0.96 -19.66
CA MET A 117 -20.28 1.28 -20.06
C MET A 117 -20.42 2.76 -19.72
N ALA A 118 -20.31 3.61 -20.74
CA ALA A 118 -20.82 4.95 -20.60
C ALA A 118 -22.31 4.76 -20.27
N ILE A 119 -22.67 4.68 -19.00
CA ILE A 119 -23.95 5.21 -18.58
C ILE A 119 -23.82 6.69 -18.88
N GLY A 120 -24.61 7.15 -19.85
CA GLY A 120 -24.49 8.49 -20.38
C GLY A 120 -24.46 9.52 -19.27
N ASN A 121 -23.92 10.69 -19.59
CA ASN A 121 -24.63 11.88 -19.16
C ASN A 121 -26.12 11.61 -19.45
N SER A 122 -26.97 11.54 -18.42
CA SER A 122 -28.40 11.18 -18.51
C SER A 122 -28.96 11.48 -19.91
N GLY A 123 -29.12 10.43 -20.70
CA GLY A 123 -29.28 10.56 -22.14
C GLY A 123 -30.02 9.39 -22.78
N ASP A 124 -30.30 8.31 -22.04
CA ASP A 124 -31.40 7.42 -22.41
C ASP A 124 -32.68 7.93 -21.72
N ASN A 125 -33.08 9.14 -22.12
CA ASN A 125 -34.51 9.35 -22.29
C ASN A 125 -34.89 8.39 -23.43
N MET A 126 -35.34 7.18 -23.08
CA MET A 126 -36.15 6.40 -24.01
C MET A 126 -37.45 7.16 -24.18
N GLY A 127 -37.38 8.12 -25.09
CA GLY A 127 -38.33 9.18 -25.22
C GLY A 127 -37.78 10.09 -26.30
N GLY A 128 -37.95 9.65 -27.55
CA GLY A 128 -38.08 10.65 -28.59
C GLY A 128 -39.02 11.75 -28.11
N LYS A 129 -38.67 12.98 -28.50
CA LYS A 129 -39.46 14.21 -28.40
C LYS A 129 -39.06 15.11 -27.21
N TYR A 130 -38.77 16.36 -27.60
CA TYR A 130 -38.73 17.59 -26.79
C TYR A 130 -37.41 17.90 -26.05
N PHE A 131 -36.40 18.31 -26.81
CA PHE A 131 -35.57 19.43 -26.38
C PHE A 131 -36.50 20.62 -26.11
N SER A 132 -36.55 21.14 -24.89
CA SER A 132 -37.18 22.45 -24.64
C SER A 132 -36.27 23.27 -23.75
N SER A 133 -35.77 24.37 -24.33
CA SER A 133 -34.90 25.35 -23.71
C SER A 133 -35.56 25.95 -22.47
N GLY A 134 -35.07 25.58 -21.29
CA GLY A 134 -35.44 26.16 -20.00
C GLY A 134 -34.23 26.81 -19.34
N LYS A 135 -34.24 28.14 -19.29
CA LYS A 135 -33.23 29.02 -18.72
C LYS A 135 -32.94 28.65 -17.24
N LEU A 136 -31.69 28.33 -16.89
CA LEU A 136 -31.28 28.08 -15.51
C LEU A 136 -31.29 29.40 -14.70
N PRO A 137 -31.97 29.49 -13.54
CA PRO A 137 -31.68 30.57 -12.61
C PRO A 137 -30.35 30.28 -11.91
N ALA A 138 -29.44 31.25 -11.95
CA ALA A 138 -28.28 31.28 -11.07
C ALA A 138 -28.77 31.52 -9.62
N THR A 139 -28.34 30.68 -8.69
CA THR A 139 -28.39 31.03 -7.26
C THR A 139 -27.01 30.80 -6.66
N ASN A 140 -26.32 31.91 -6.44
CA ASN A 140 -25.18 31.98 -5.54
C ASN A 140 -25.64 31.67 -4.11
N GLY A 141 -24.82 30.96 -3.35
CA GLY A 141 -24.92 30.89 -1.89
C GLY A 141 -24.64 29.51 -1.34
N ALA A 142 -23.48 29.40 -0.66
CA ALA A 142 -23.22 28.70 0.61
C ALA A 142 -23.94 27.35 0.84
N GLU A 143 -23.33 26.26 1.32
CA GLU A 143 -22.21 26.08 2.24
C GLU A 143 -21.98 24.56 2.41
N THR A 144 -20.73 24.16 2.58
CA THR A 144 -20.23 22.97 3.33
C THR A 144 -20.76 21.55 3.05
N GLY A 145 -19.82 20.63 2.81
CA GLY A 145 -19.94 19.24 3.25
C GLY A 145 -19.67 18.21 2.17
N TRP A 146 -18.52 17.53 2.28
CA TRP A 146 -18.31 16.24 1.63
C TRP A 146 -19.42 15.27 2.05
N LEU A 147 -19.91 14.47 1.11
CA LEU A 147 -20.98 13.45 1.19
C LEU A 147 -22.37 13.91 0.76
N GLY A 148 -22.76 13.54 -0.47
CA GLY A 148 -24.17 13.27 -0.76
C GLY A 148 -24.61 13.45 -2.21
N VAL A 149 -24.42 12.44 -3.07
CA VAL A 149 -25.52 11.87 -3.88
C VAL A 149 -25.16 10.41 -4.23
N ILE A 150 -25.47 9.45 -3.35
CA ILE A 150 -25.92 8.13 -3.81
C ILE A 150 -27.08 7.67 -2.93
N GLY A 151 -28.25 7.70 -3.56
CA GLY A 151 -29.44 6.90 -3.29
C GLY A 151 -29.72 6.47 -1.84
N THR A 152 -30.65 7.16 -1.20
CA THR A 152 -31.54 6.52 -0.24
C THR A 152 -32.39 5.46 -0.95
N VAL A 153 -32.21 4.19 -0.60
CA VAL A 153 -33.29 3.19 -0.64
C VAL A 153 -33.36 2.54 0.73
N ILE A 154 -34.38 2.93 1.49
CA ILE A 154 -34.89 2.23 2.66
C ILE A 154 -36.06 1.37 2.18
N LEU A 155 -36.35 0.30 2.95
CA LEU A 155 -37.55 -0.58 2.96
C LEU A 155 -37.32 -1.93 2.25
N SER A 156 -37.44 -3.13 2.85
CA SER A 156 -37.75 -3.60 4.21
C SER A 156 -37.57 -5.13 4.28
N LEU A 157 -37.52 -5.67 5.51
CA LEU A 157 -38.25 -6.86 6.03
C LEU A 157 -37.39 -7.91 6.76
N LEU A 158 -37.74 -8.06 8.04
CA LEU A 158 -37.82 -9.29 8.85
C LEU A 158 -36.53 -10.04 9.22
N GLY A 159 -36.20 -9.99 10.51
CA GLY A 159 -35.34 -10.98 11.16
C GLY A 159 -34.64 -10.46 12.41
N SER A 160 -35.38 -10.28 13.49
CA SER A 160 -34.85 -9.89 14.81
C SER A 160 -33.76 -10.86 15.31
N LEU A 161 -32.59 -10.31 15.61
CA LEU A 161 -31.94 -10.37 16.92
C LEU A 161 -32.08 -11.72 17.69
N LEU A 162 -31.18 -12.68 17.45
CA LEU A 162 -30.90 -13.73 18.43
C LEU A 162 -29.42 -13.76 18.82
N PHE A 163 -29.14 -12.90 19.80
CA PHE A 163 -28.38 -13.19 21.00
C PHE A 163 -26.92 -13.69 20.87
N TRP A 164 -26.05 -12.75 21.21
CA TRP A 164 -24.62 -12.88 21.49
C TRP A 164 -24.27 -14.06 22.41
N ARG A 165 -23.05 -14.59 22.19
CA ARG A 165 -22.16 -15.14 23.22
C ARG A 165 -22.61 -16.42 23.91
N LYS A 166 -21.97 -17.52 23.53
CA LYS A 166 -21.58 -18.54 24.51
C LYS A 166 -20.23 -19.17 24.17
N ASN A 167 -19.18 -18.40 24.44
CA ASN A 167 -17.86 -18.96 24.70
C ASN A 167 -17.73 -19.13 26.22
N LYS A 168 -17.85 -20.38 26.69
CA LYS A 168 -17.30 -20.97 27.93
C LYS A 168 -18.00 -22.32 28.14
N LYS A 169 -17.28 -23.41 27.89
CA LYS A 169 -16.56 -24.25 28.89
C LYS A 169 -17.44 -25.45 29.22
N GLU A 170 -17.02 -26.64 28.78
CA GLU A 170 -16.20 -27.61 29.54
C GLU A 170 -17.12 -28.66 30.18
N ASP A 171 -16.60 -29.87 30.23
CA ASP A 171 -17.00 -31.03 31.06
C ASP A 171 -18.22 -31.83 30.56
N GLU A 172 -18.01 -32.96 29.90
CA GLU A 172 -17.83 -34.29 30.53
C GLU A 172 -19.07 -34.75 31.31
N SER A 173 -19.95 -35.55 30.68
CA SER A 173 -20.14 -36.99 30.94
C SER A 173 -21.32 -37.54 30.17
#